data_AF-A0A1F5KCV3-F1
#
_entry.id   AF-A0A1F5KCV3-F1
#
_cell.length_a   1.000
_cell.length_b   1.000
_cell.length_c   1.000
_cell.angle_alpha   90.00
_cell.angle_beta   90.00
_cell.angle_gamma   90.00
#
_symmetry.space_group_name_H-M   'P 1'
#
loop_
_entity.id
_entity.type
_entity.pdbx_description
1 polymer ?
#
loop_
_entity_poly.entity_id
_entity_poly.type
_entity_poly.pdbx_seq_one_letter_code
_entity_poly.pdbx_strand_id
1 'polypeptide(L)'
;MIDHYRTRFPGCRIVVYDNTSTDETVKIALNNSCEVISFDTNNQYQDRRLMDIKNSCWKEAKTDWVLMCDLDELLDINEAELKMEENSGTSIIRSEGYDMVDMEDKLNIAGMKYGARDADHDKSCLFNKKFIQEINYGIGCHECSPQGIIAYSKKPYKLYHYCFINENMTVEKRRAYGARLSPENLETGWSGHYLFTPE
;
A
#
# COMPACT_ATOMS: atom_id res chain seq x y z
N MET A 1 2.49 9.94 3.50
CA MET A 1 3.28 8.69 3.31
C MET A 1 4.78 8.90 3.49
N ILE A 2 5.45 9.71 2.66
CA ILE A 2 6.93 9.78 2.67
C ILE A 2 7.51 10.13 4.04
N ASP A 3 6.98 11.19 4.69
CA ASP A 3 7.44 11.61 6.03
C ASP A 3 7.20 10.54 7.10
N HIS A 4 6.11 9.78 7.00
CA HIS A 4 5.79 8.70 7.92
C HIS A 4 6.91 7.66 7.95
N TYR A 5 7.34 7.21 6.77
CA TYR A 5 8.40 6.22 6.65
C TYR A 5 9.79 6.79 6.88
N ARG A 6 10.10 8.01 6.43
CA ARG A 6 11.41 8.63 6.69
C ARG A 6 11.65 8.92 8.16
N THR A 7 10.61 9.33 8.89
CA THR A 7 10.73 9.56 10.35
C THR A 7 10.96 8.24 11.10
N ARG A 8 10.32 7.16 10.66
CA ARG A 8 10.41 5.83 11.30
C ARG A 8 11.62 5.01 10.85
N PHE A 9 12.13 5.28 9.65
CA PHE A 9 13.26 4.63 9.00
C PHE A 9 14.12 5.68 8.27
N PRO A 10 14.99 6.43 8.96
CA PRO A 10 15.74 7.55 8.36
C PRO A 10 16.63 7.17 7.17
N GLY A 11 17.08 5.92 7.10
CA GLY A 11 17.89 5.39 6.00
C GLY A 11 17.10 4.66 4.91
N CYS A 12 15.75 4.70 4.92
CA CYS A 12 14.97 3.96 3.94
C CYS A 12 15.11 4.53 2.53
N ARG A 13 15.13 3.62 1.55
CA ARG A 13 15.00 3.93 0.13
C ARG A 13 13.52 3.78 -0.24
N ILE A 14 12.94 4.80 -0.86
CA ILE A 14 11.55 4.79 -1.31
C ILE A 14 11.53 4.84 -2.84
N VAL A 15 10.86 3.86 -3.44
CA VAL A 15 10.65 3.76 -4.88
C VAL A 15 9.15 3.82 -5.15
N VAL A 16 8.72 4.80 -5.93
CA VAL A 16 7.32 4.99 -6.33
C VAL A 16 7.12 4.45 -7.73
N TYR A 17 6.24 3.47 -7.88
CA TYR A 17 5.78 3.00 -9.18
C TYR A 17 4.59 3.85 -9.61
N ASP A 18 4.76 4.66 -10.65
CA ASP A 18 3.78 5.66 -11.06
C ASP A 18 3.14 5.28 -12.41
N ASN A 19 1.80 5.25 -12.45
CA ASN A 19 1.04 4.95 -13.65
C ASN A 19 0.73 6.21 -14.47
N THR A 20 1.75 7.03 -14.75
CA THR A 20 1.62 8.32 -15.46
C THR A 20 0.68 9.32 -14.78
N SER A 21 0.85 9.54 -13.47
CA SER A 21 0.02 10.50 -12.74
C SER A 21 0.11 11.91 -13.35
N THR A 22 -1.02 12.59 -13.43
CA THR A 22 -1.14 13.95 -14.00
C THR A 22 -1.22 15.04 -12.94
N ASP A 23 -1.22 14.66 -11.67
CA ASP A 23 -1.18 15.57 -10.52
C ASP A 23 0.26 15.77 -10.02
N GLU A 24 0.41 16.36 -8.83
CA GLU A 24 1.71 16.67 -8.26
C GLU A 24 2.45 15.45 -7.68
N THR A 25 1.91 14.22 -7.80
CA THR A 25 2.47 13.00 -7.17
C THR A 25 3.95 12.79 -7.51
N VAL A 26 4.29 12.81 -8.80
CA VAL A 26 5.68 12.60 -9.26
C VAL A 26 6.60 13.70 -8.74
N LYS A 27 6.15 14.96 -8.82
CA LYS A 27 6.92 16.11 -8.35
C LYS A 27 7.17 16.05 -6.84
N ILE A 28 6.15 15.68 -6.05
CA ILE A 28 6.28 15.50 -4.59
C ILE A 28 7.27 14.38 -4.28
N ALA A 29 7.20 13.24 -4.96
CA ALA A 29 8.13 12.13 -4.77
C ALA A 29 9.58 12.54 -5.06
N LEU A 30 9.83 13.17 -6.21
CA LEU A 30 11.18 13.63 -6.60
C LEU A 30 11.73 14.70 -5.65
N ASN A 31 10.91 15.68 -5.25
CA ASN A 31 11.30 16.71 -4.29
C ASN A 31 11.69 16.13 -2.93
N ASN A 32 11.14 14.97 -2.58
CA ASN A 32 11.48 14.24 -1.37
C ASN A 32 12.55 13.17 -1.59
N SER A 33 13.32 13.22 -2.68
CA SER A 33 14.40 12.26 -2.97
C SER A 33 13.94 10.80 -3.01
N CYS A 34 12.71 10.55 -3.47
CA CYS A 34 12.27 9.22 -3.86
C CYS A 34 12.70 8.93 -5.29
N GLU A 35 12.85 7.64 -5.61
CA GLU A 35 12.96 7.20 -7.00
C GLU A 35 11.56 7.02 -7.58
N VAL A 36 11.38 7.37 -8.86
CA VAL A 36 10.10 7.19 -9.57
C VAL A 36 10.34 6.28 -10.76
N ILE A 37 9.58 5.19 -10.83
CA ILE A 37 9.57 4.26 -11.96
C ILE A 37 8.19 4.37 -12.61
N SER A 38 8.15 5.01 -13.77
CA SER A 38 6.91 5.13 -14.52
C SER A 38 6.58 3.82 -15.24
N PHE A 39 5.30 3.46 -15.25
CA PHE A 39 4.72 2.48 -16.14
C PHE A 39 3.45 3.06 -16.76
N ASP A 40 2.99 2.47 -17.86
CA ASP A 40 1.83 2.99 -18.60
C ASP A 40 0.87 1.83 -18.90
N THR A 41 -0.40 2.04 -18.57
CA THR A 41 -1.52 1.15 -18.87
C THR A 41 -2.54 1.81 -19.79
N ASN A 42 -2.12 2.78 -20.60
CA ASN A 42 -2.96 3.62 -21.46
C ASN A 42 -4.10 4.27 -20.66
N ASN A 43 -3.74 4.89 -19.52
CA ASN A 43 -4.67 5.53 -18.58
C ASN A 43 -5.71 4.57 -17.93
N GLN A 44 -5.51 3.26 -17.97
CA GLN A 44 -6.42 2.30 -17.34
C GLN A 44 -6.00 1.90 -15.92
N TYR A 45 -6.95 1.60 -15.06
CA TYR A 45 -6.71 0.88 -13.82
C TYR A 45 -6.72 -0.63 -14.13
N GLN A 46 -5.56 -1.27 -13.98
CA GLN A 46 -5.33 -2.68 -14.31
C GLN A 46 -4.80 -3.43 -13.08
N ASP A 47 -5.69 -4.10 -12.35
CA ASP A 47 -5.33 -4.83 -11.12
C ASP A 47 -4.24 -5.87 -11.36
N ARG A 48 -4.33 -6.63 -12.45
CA ARG A 48 -3.33 -7.64 -12.81
C ARG A 48 -1.94 -7.01 -12.97
N ARG A 49 -1.85 -5.86 -13.66
CA ARG A 49 -0.58 -5.17 -13.87
C ARG A 49 0.03 -4.69 -12.54
N LEU A 50 -0.80 -4.13 -11.65
CA LEU A 50 -0.37 -3.71 -10.31
C LEU A 50 0.13 -4.89 -9.47
N MET A 51 -0.60 -6.02 -9.51
CA MET A 51 -0.21 -7.26 -8.84
C MET A 51 1.12 -7.80 -9.37
N ASP A 52 1.30 -7.84 -10.70
CA ASP A 52 2.54 -8.32 -11.32
C ASP A 52 3.75 -7.45 -10.91
N ILE A 53 3.57 -6.13 -10.86
CA ILE A 53 4.60 -5.20 -10.36
C ILE A 53 4.90 -5.51 -8.90
N LYS A 54 3.89 -5.58 -8.03
CA LYS A 54 4.06 -5.84 -6.59
C LYS A 54 4.72 -7.19 -6.30
N ASN A 55 4.51 -8.20 -7.15
CA ASN A 55 5.16 -9.51 -7.02
C ASN A 55 6.61 -9.56 -7.56
N SER A 56 7.06 -8.58 -8.35
CA SER A 56 8.36 -8.63 -9.01
C SER A 56 9.35 -7.55 -8.55
N CYS A 57 8.88 -6.32 -8.29
CA CYS A 57 9.74 -5.16 -8.08
C CYS A 57 10.67 -5.25 -6.88
N TRP A 58 10.26 -5.94 -5.82
CA TRP A 58 11.01 -6.04 -4.56
C TRP A 58 12.26 -6.91 -4.67
N LYS A 59 12.36 -7.78 -5.69
CA LYS A 59 13.49 -8.70 -5.86
C LYS A 59 14.82 -7.95 -6.02
N GLU A 60 14.77 -6.79 -6.66
CA GLU A 60 15.90 -5.87 -6.89
C GLU A 60 16.18 -4.93 -5.70
N ALA A 61 15.46 -5.06 -4.58
CA ALA A 61 15.73 -4.25 -3.40
C ALA A 61 17.17 -4.48 -2.89
N LYS A 62 17.83 -3.42 -2.41
CA LYS A 62 19.21 -3.49 -1.89
C LYS A 62 19.28 -3.85 -0.40
N THR A 63 18.12 -3.94 0.24
CA THR A 63 17.94 -4.22 1.67
C THR A 63 17.22 -5.55 1.84
N ASP A 64 17.44 -6.21 2.97
CA ASP A 64 16.78 -7.47 3.29
C ASP A 64 15.28 -7.25 3.54
N TRP A 65 14.92 -6.23 4.30
CA TRP A 65 13.53 -5.86 4.52
C TRP A 65 12.98 -4.98 3.41
N VAL A 66 11.76 -5.31 2.95
CA VAL A 66 11.02 -4.57 1.92
C VAL A 66 9.60 -4.31 2.38
N LEU A 67 9.13 -3.08 2.18
CA LEU A 67 7.75 -2.67 2.40
C LEU A 67 7.06 -2.39 1.06
N MET A 68 5.98 -3.13 0.78
CA MET A 68 5.15 -3.05 -0.42
C MET A 68 3.74 -2.60 -0.04
N CYS A 69 3.39 -1.34 -0.27
CA CYS A 69 2.09 -0.77 0.05
C CYS A 69 1.63 0.26 -0.98
N ASP A 70 0.35 0.62 -0.93
CA ASP A 70 -0.21 1.74 -1.69
C ASP A 70 0.12 3.09 -1.02
N LEU A 71 0.02 4.19 -1.77
CA LEU A 71 0.43 5.53 -1.29
C LEU A 71 -0.42 6.05 -0.12
N ASP A 72 -1.63 5.54 0.03
CA ASP A 72 -2.59 5.84 1.10
C ASP A 72 -2.54 4.85 2.27
N GLU A 73 -1.58 3.93 2.29
CA GLU A 73 -1.38 2.95 3.36
C GLU A 73 -0.15 3.27 4.20
N LEU A 74 -0.32 3.35 5.53
CA LEU A 74 0.75 3.65 6.49
C LEU A 74 0.86 2.56 7.55
N LEU A 75 1.92 1.73 7.47
CA LEU A 75 2.22 0.72 8.49
C LEU A 75 2.89 1.37 9.71
N ASP A 76 2.33 1.19 10.89
CA ASP A 76 2.79 1.78 12.15
C ASP A 76 3.83 0.89 12.85
N ILE A 77 5.03 0.88 12.28
CA ILE A 77 6.21 0.19 12.81
C ILE A 77 7.43 1.09 12.61
N ASN A 78 8.38 1.07 13.55
CA ASN A 78 9.64 1.80 13.43
C ASN A 78 10.87 0.88 13.33
N GLU A 79 12.04 1.47 13.03
CA GLU A 79 13.29 0.73 12.87
C GLU A 79 13.69 -0.11 14.10
N ALA A 80 13.45 0.40 15.32
CA ALA A 80 13.76 -0.34 16.54
C ALA A 80 12.85 -1.57 16.70
N GLU A 81 11.56 -1.42 16.40
CA GLU A 81 10.60 -2.53 16.37
C GLU A 81 10.96 -3.57 15.31
N LEU A 82 11.31 -3.13 14.10
CA LEU A 82 11.74 -4.05 13.03
C LEU A 82 12.99 -4.86 13.41
N LYS A 83 13.96 -4.23 14.08
CA LYS A 83 15.15 -4.92 14.61
C LYS A 83 14.79 -5.94 15.69
N MET A 84 13.80 -5.66 16.54
CA MET A 84 13.33 -6.62 17.54
C MET A 84 12.64 -7.83 16.90
N GLU A 85 11.83 -7.60 15.86
CA GLU A 85 11.19 -8.66 15.07
C GLU A 85 12.23 -9.53 14.35
N GLU A 86 13.23 -8.90 13.73
CA GLU A 86 14.35 -9.61 13.09
C GLU A 86 15.12 -10.49 14.09
N ASN A 87 15.45 -9.96 15.27
CA ASN A 87 16.10 -10.73 16.34
C ASN A 87 15.23 -11.88 16.87
N SER A 88 13.91 -11.80 16.69
CA SER A 88 12.96 -12.83 17.07
C SER A 88 12.75 -13.88 15.97
N GLY A 89 13.44 -13.77 14.83
CA GLY A 89 13.31 -14.67 13.69
C GLY A 89 12.10 -14.40 12.80
N THR A 90 11.46 -13.24 12.93
CA THR A 90 10.34 -12.85 12.07
C THR A 90 10.82 -12.61 10.64
N SER A 91 10.07 -13.13 9.67
CA SER A 91 10.30 -12.89 8.24
C SER A 91 9.15 -12.13 7.55
N ILE A 92 7.96 -12.05 8.16
CA ILE A 92 6.84 -11.25 7.67
C ILE A 92 6.14 -10.56 8.85
N ILE A 93 5.87 -9.26 8.72
CA ILE A 93 5.11 -8.51 9.72
C ILE A 93 3.61 -8.73 9.50
N ARG A 94 2.89 -9.17 10.54
CA ARG A 94 1.43 -9.18 10.54
C ARG A 94 0.91 -7.77 10.73
N SER A 95 -0.07 -7.38 9.93
CA SER A 95 -0.79 -6.12 10.13
C SER A 95 -2.22 -6.32 10.60
N GLU A 96 -2.78 -5.26 11.18
CA GLU A 96 -4.22 -5.08 11.37
C GLU A 96 -4.64 -3.82 10.60
N GLY A 97 -5.48 -4.00 9.59
CA GLY A 97 -5.97 -2.93 8.73
C GLY A 97 -7.04 -2.06 9.38
N TYR A 98 -6.92 -0.75 9.22
CA TYR A 98 -7.89 0.26 9.65
C TYR A 98 -8.15 1.29 8.56
N ASP A 99 -9.40 1.38 8.12
CA ASP A 99 -9.86 2.43 7.24
C ASP A 99 -10.03 3.72 8.05
N MET A 100 -9.20 4.72 7.76
CA MET A 100 -9.15 5.98 8.49
C MET A 100 -10.30 6.89 8.07
N VAL A 101 -10.97 7.50 9.07
CA VAL A 101 -12.15 8.35 8.88
C VAL A 101 -11.90 9.73 9.50
N ASP A 102 -12.19 10.79 8.73
CA ASP A 102 -12.27 12.16 9.28
C ASP A 102 -13.66 12.39 9.87
N MET A 103 -13.73 12.54 11.19
CA MET A 103 -14.99 12.82 11.89
C MET A 103 -15.36 14.30 11.86
N GLU A 104 -14.44 15.18 11.46
CA GLU A 104 -14.64 16.63 11.47
C GLU A 104 -14.88 17.23 10.09
N ASP A 105 -14.64 16.46 9.02
CA ASP A 105 -14.74 16.89 7.61
C ASP A 105 -13.91 18.16 7.31
N LYS A 106 -12.66 18.20 7.79
CA LYS A 106 -11.79 19.40 7.74
C LYS A 106 -10.58 19.26 6.82
N LEU A 107 -10.48 18.18 6.05
CA LEU A 107 -9.32 17.86 5.22
C LEU A 107 -8.01 17.93 6.03
N ASN A 108 -8.02 17.42 7.25
CA ASN A 108 -6.86 17.42 8.13
C ASN A 108 -6.34 16.00 8.35
N ILE A 109 -5.60 15.48 7.38
CA ILE A 109 -5.08 14.10 7.39
C ILE A 109 -4.25 13.82 8.66
N ALA A 110 -3.40 14.77 9.07
CA ALA A 110 -2.57 14.62 10.26
C ALA A 110 -3.38 14.59 11.58
N GLY A 111 -4.60 15.14 11.56
CA GLY A 111 -5.53 15.14 12.69
C GLY A 111 -6.45 13.92 12.74
N MET A 112 -6.52 13.11 11.68
CA MET A 112 -7.36 11.91 11.63
C MET A 112 -6.86 10.87 12.63
N LYS A 113 -7.68 10.57 13.64
CA LYS A 113 -7.36 9.64 14.74
C LYS A 113 -8.34 8.47 14.86
N TYR A 114 -9.40 8.49 14.08
CA TYR A 114 -10.44 7.47 14.08
C TYR A 114 -10.28 6.59 12.85
N GLY A 115 -10.48 5.29 13.04
CA GLY A 115 -10.50 4.33 11.94
C GLY A 115 -11.38 3.14 12.27
N ALA A 116 -12.02 2.58 11.25
CA ALA A 116 -12.80 1.36 11.34
C ALA A 116 -11.87 0.17 11.04
N ARG A 117 -11.91 -0.87 11.89
CA ARG A 117 -11.16 -2.10 11.66
C ARG A 117 -11.70 -2.80 10.41
N ASP A 118 -10.82 -3.15 9.48
CA ASP A 118 -11.17 -3.93 8.30
C ASP A 118 -10.15 -5.04 8.02
N ALA A 119 -10.60 -6.29 8.18
CA ALA A 119 -9.76 -7.47 8.02
C ALA A 119 -9.28 -7.70 6.59
N ASP A 120 -10.00 -7.17 5.59
CA ASP A 120 -9.57 -7.21 4.19
C ASP A 120 -8.30 -6.37 3.95
N HIS A 121 -7.94 -5.52 4.91
CA HIS A 121 -6.71 -4.72 4.91
C HIS A 121 -5.60 -5.26 5.83
N ASP A 122 -5.68 -6.53 6.29
CA ASP A 122 -4.59 -7.21 7.03
C ASP A 122 -3.43 -7.65 6.11
N LYS A 123 -2.94 -6.72 5.32
CA LYS A 123 -1.98 -6.96 4.25
C LYS A 123 -0.59 -7.29 4.80
N SER A 124 -0.01 -8.38 4.29
CA SER A 124 1.41 -8.71 4.48
C SER A 124 2.29 -7.80 3.61
N CYS A 125 2.47 -6.55 4.04
CA CYS A 125 3.17 -5.51 3.27
C CYS A 125 4.66 -5.38 3.63
N LEU A 126 5.13 -5.83 4.81
CA LEU A 126 6.53 -5.74 5.22
C LEU A 126 7.12 -7.13 5.48
N PHE A 127 8.14 -7.50 4.71
CA PHE A 127 8.75 -8.83 4.77
C PHE A 127 10.26 -8.79 4.49
N ASN A 128 10.95 -9.85 4.92
CA ASN A 128 12.38 -10.01 4.75
C ASN A 128 12.69 -10.92 3.55
N LYS A 129 13.17 -10.32 2.46
CA LYS A 129 13.47 -10.96 1.18
C LYS A 129 14.61 -11.99 1.26
N LYS A 130 15.42 -11.98 2.32
CA LYS A 130 16.43 -13.02 2.57
C LYS A 130 15.77 -14.37 2.85
N PHE A 131 14.58 -14.35 3.43
CA PHE A 131 13.83 -15.54 3.84
C PHE A 131 12.66 -15.83 2.91
N ILE A 132 12.06 -14.80 2.31
CA ILE A 132 10.92 -14.90 1.41
C ILE A 132 11.40 -14.96 -0.05
N GLN A 133 11.07 -16.05 -0.74
CA GLN A 133 11.41 -16.29 -2.15
C GLN A 133 10.34 -15.72 -3.08
N GLU A 134 9.07 -15.90 -2.72
CA GLU A 134 7.93 -15.32 -3.42
C GLU A 134 6.91 -14.87 -2.38
N ILE A 135 6.26 -13.73 -2.59
CA ILE A 135 5.16 -13.27 -1.74
C ILE A 135 3.80 -13.76 -2.30
N ASN A 136 3.69 -13.88 -3.63
CA ASN A 136 2.49 -14.30 -4.35
C ASN A 136 1.23 -13.57 -3.90
N TYR A 137 1.24 -12.24 -3.99
CA TYR A 137 0.03 -11.44 -3.82
C TYR A 137 -1.04 -11.85 -4.83
N GLY A 138 -2.28 -11.92 -4.37
CA GLY A 138 -3.45 -12.02 -5.23
C GLY A 138 -3.88 -10.66 -5.81
N ILE A 139 -4.98 -10.68 -6.56
CA ILE A 139 -5.62 -9.48 -7.11
C ILE A 139 -6.02 -8.53 -5.98
N GLY A 140 -5.77 -7.23 -6.15
CA GLY A 140 -5.92 -6.20 -5.09
C GLY A 140 -4.88 -6.29 -3.96
N CYS A 141 -4.08 -7.37 -3.91
CA CYS A 141 -3.03 -7.60 -2.91
C CYS A 141 -3.51 -7.60 -1.45
N HIS A 142 -4.80 -7.89 -1.22
CA HIS A 142 -5.38 -8.08 0.10
C HIS A 142 -4.89 -9.38 0.76
N GLU A 143 -4.66 -10.41 -0.06
CA GLU A 143 -4.16 -11.71 0.35
C GLU A 143 -2.85 -12.07 -0.37
N CYS A 144 -2.10 -13.00 0.21
CA CYS A 144 -0.85 -13.51 -0.37
C CYS A 144 -0.60 -14.97 0.01
N SER A 145 0.22 -15.66 -0.78
CA SER A 145 0.65 -17.04 -0.53
C SER A 145 2.18 -17.14 -0.53
N PRO A 146 2.85 -16.63 0.52
CA PRO A 146 4.31 -16.54 0.54
C PRO A 146 4.97 -17.92 0.47
N GLN A 147 6.17 -17.95 -0.10
CA GLN A 147 7.04 -19.12 -0.19
C GLN A 147 8.43 -18.77 0.37
N GLY A 148 9.04 -19.73 1.06
CA GLY A 148 10.33 -19.56 1.74
C GLY A 148 10.25 -19.92 3.21
N ILE A 149 11.06 -19.26 4.04
CA ILE A 149 11.02 -19.42 5.50
C ILE A 149 10.02 -18.41 6.06
N ILE A 150 8.82 -18.87 6.36
CA ILE A 150 7.69 -18.03 6.76
C ILE A 150 7.56 -18.06 8.29
N ALA A 151 7.78 -16.90 8.91
CA ALA A 151 7.63 -16.66 10.33
C ALA A 151 6.97 -15.30 10.52
N TYR A 152 5.68 -15.31 10.84
CA TYR A 152 4.93 -14.09 11.06
C TYR A 152 5.24 -13.48 12.44
N SER A 153 5.27 -12.14 12.54
CA SER A 153 5.36 -11.45 13.82
C SER A 153 4.25 -11.92 14.76
N LYS A 154 4.56 -12.10 16.05
CA LYS A 154 3.56 -12.51 17.05
C LYS A 154 2.59 -11.38 17.37
N LYS A 155 3.12 -10.15 17.43
CA LYS A 155 2.35 -8.92 17.61
C LYS A 155 1.87 -8.42 16.24
N PRO A 156 0.60 -8.00 16.10
CA PRO A 156 0.15 -7.26 14.93
C PRO A 156 0.58 -5.79 15.00
N TYR A 157 0.88 -5.21 13.84
CA TYR A 157 1.16 -3.78 13.68
C TYR A 157 0.02 -3.11 12.92
N LYS A 158 -0.35 -1.89 13.28
CA LYS A 158 -1.50 -1.24 12.64
C LYS A 158 -1.13 -0.80 11.22
N LEU A 159 -2.00 -1.06 10.25
CA LEU A 159 -1.93 -0.52 8.91
C LEU A 159 -3.08 0.48 8.73
N TYR A 160 -2.75 1.75 8.60
CA TYR A 160 -3.74 2.82 8.42
C TYR A 160 -3.97 3.06 6.93
N HIS A 161 -5.21 2.89 6.46
CA HIS A 161 -5.61 3.10 5.07
C HIS A 161 -6.44 4.39 4.96
N TYR A 162 -5.90 5.41 4.29
CA TYR A 162 -6.49 6.74 4.17
C TYR A 162 -7.45 6.83 2.98
N CYS A 163 -8.52 6.03 3.04
CA CYS A 163 -9.53 5.92 1.98
C CYS A 163 -10.77 6.79 2.21
N PHE A 164 -11.10 7.17 3.45
CA PHE A 164 -12.29 7.96 3.81
C PHE A 164 -11.94 9.32 4.42
N ILE A 165 -11.32 10.19 3.61
CA ILE A 165 -10.90 11.54 4.03
C ILE A 165 -12.11 12.48 4.16
N ASN A 166 -12.97 12.52 3.15
CA ASN A 166 -14.29 13.13 3.21
C ASN A 166 -15.16 12.57 2.09
N GLU A 167 -16.47 12.82 2.17
CA GLU A 167 -17.44 12.28 1.21
C GLU A 167 -17.10 12.70 -0.23
N ASN A 168 -16.94 14.00 -0.47
CA ASN A 168 -16.67 14.54 -1.81
C ASN A 168 -15.42 13.92 -2.44
N MET A 169 -14.30 13.88 -1.72
CA MET A 169 -13.06 13.26 -2.19
C MET A 169 -13.21 11.77 -2.43
N THR A 170 -13.96 11.07 -1.58
CA THR A 170 -14.21 9.64 -1.76
C THR A 170 -15.01 9.39 -3.04
N VAL A 171 -16.07 10.17 -3.27
CA VAL A 171 -16.91 10.07 -4.47
C VAL A 171 -16.14 10.43 -5.74
N GLU A 172 -15.39 11.54 -5.73
CA GLU A 172 -14.57 11.94 -6.89
C GLU A 172 -13.46 10.92 -7.19
N LYS A 173 -12.78 10.39 -6.16
CA LYS A 173 -11.79 9.31 -6.32
C LYS A 173 -12.45 8.09 -6.96
N ARG A 174 -13.58 7.62 -6.43
CA ARG A 174 -14.28 6.44 -6.99
C ARG A 174 -14.70 6.67 -8.43
N ARG A 175 -15.27 7.84 -8.77
CA ARG A 175 -15.64 8.21 -10.14
C ARG A 175 -14.44 8.18 -11.08
N ALA A 176 -13.32 8.80 -10.66
CA ALA A 176 -12.11 8.86 -11.47
C ALA A 176 -11.50 7.47 -11.72
N TYR A 177 -11.50 6.59 -10.73
CA TYR A 177 -10.98 5.22 -10.87
C TYR A 177 -11.95 4.32 -11.66
N GLY A 178 -13.26 4.44 -11.40
CA GLY A 178 -14.30 3.69 -12.11
C GLY A 178 -14.29 3.96 -13.61
N ALA A 179 -14.09 5.22 -14.02
CA ALA A 179 -13.97 5.61 -15.43
C ALA A 179 -12.73 5.02 -16.14
N ARG A 180 -11.75 4.53 -15.37
CA ARG A 180 -10.48 4.00 -15.88
C ARG A 180 -10.39 2.48 -15.80
N LEU A 181 -11.37 1.78 -15.22
CA LEU A 181 -11.31 0.33 -15.10
C LEU A 181 -11.07 -0.33 -16.47
N SER A 182 -10.10 -1.24 -16.51
CA SER A 182 -9.78 -1.98 -17.72
C SER A 182 -10.93 -2.93 -18.14
N PRO A 183 -11.00 -3.36 -19.41
CA PRO A 183 -11.98 -4.35 -19.83
C PRO A 183 -11.91 -5.65 -19.01
N GLU A 184 -10.71 -6.10 -18.66
CA GLU A 184 -10.52 -7.28 -17.80
C GLU A 184 -11.11 -7.06 -16.41
N ASN A 185 -10.88 -5.89 -15.81
CA ASN A 185 -11.45 -5.53 -14.52
C ASN A 185 -12.98 -5.57 -14.54
N LEU A 186 -13.59 -5.03 -15.61
CA LEU A 186 -15.05 -5.01 -15.79
C LEU A 186 -15.62 -6.43 -15.97
N GLU A 187 -14.93 -7.29 -16.73
CA GLU A 187 -15.37 -8.67 -16.98
C GLU A 187 -15.28 -9.56 -15.73
N THR A 188 -14.22 -9.37 -14.92
CA THR A 188 -13.92 -10.18 -13.73
C THR A 188 -14.57 -9.65 -12.45
N GLY A 189 -15.04 -8.40 -12.45
CA GLY A 189 -15.56 -7.71 -11.27
C GLY A 189 -14.48 -7.16 -10.32
N TRP A 190 -13.21 -7.20 -10.71
CA TRP A 190 -12.11 -6.68 -9.90
C TRP A 190 -12.18 -5.16 -9.77
N SER A 191 -11.98 -4.66 -8.54
CA SER A 191 -12.13 -3.24 -8.20
C SER A 191 -13.53 -2.67 -8.53
N GLY A 192 -14.56 -3.55 -8.58
CA GLY A 192 -15.93 -3.16 -8.89
C GLY A 192 -16.56 -2.16 -7.90
N HIS A 193 -15.99 -2.02 -6.71
CA HIS A 193 -16.43 -1.03 -5.72
C HIS A 193 -16.29 0.43 -6.19
N TYR A 194 -15.44 0.70 -7.21
CA TYR A 194 -15.36 2.01 -7.84
C TYR A 194 -16.58 2.35 -8.71
N LEU A 195 -17.40 1.35 -9.07
CA LEU A 195 -18.64 1.56 -9.85
C LEU A 195 -19.84 1.85 -8.96
N PHE A 196 -19.71 1.77 -7.63
CA PHE A 196 -20.81 2.05 -6.72
C PHE A 196 -21.12 3.55 -6.72
N THR A 197 -22.36 3.89 -7.07
CA THR A 197 -22.87 5.26 -6.98
C THR A 197 -23.34 5.54 -5.54
N PRO A 198 -23.15 6.77 -5.03
CA PRO A 198 -23.85 7.21 -3.83
C PRO A 198 -25.37 7.10 -4.08
N GLU A 199 -26.11 6.51 -3.14
CA GLU A 199 -27.58 6.52 -3.14
C GLU A 199 -28.12 7.88 -2.66
#